data_AF-A0A1E7IBW1-F1
#
_entry.id   AF-A0A1E7IBW1-F1
#
_cell.length_a   1.000
_cell.length_b   1.000
_cell.length_c   1.000
_cell.angle_alpha   90.00
_cell.angle_beta   90.00
_cell.angle_gamma   90.00
#
_symmetry.space_group_name_H-M   'P 1'
#
loop_
_entity.id
_entity.type
_entity.pdbx_description
1 polymer ?
#
loop_
_entity_poly.entity_id
_entity_poly.type
_entity_poly.pdbx_seq_one_letter_code
_entity_poly.pdbx_strand_id
1 'polypeptide(L)'
;MSEINHGSNMHEHYKRGWVTEIFPKHQSDKPGQRKSRRGVKSIVRLGSKVENIRNHRPDIFIDKGPVTWLDGSGRPLDSLLYDAAANGIDCRGTYDLVALNHYPLRSLGSYLVKMFRGDVVVNDKQVSQRYWRTRNKHDTFTVTFQENQIAKALSYYEKLISDAKLLALHKKSCVNHEDRIKKLLKIPDFITRKEWIFAEAWK
;
A
#
# COMPACT_ATOMS: atom_id res chain seq x y z
N MET A 1 -1.24 12.89 3.26
CA MET A 1 -2.12 11.83 3.80
C MET A 1 -1.28 10.61 4.21
N SER A 2 -1.66 9.88 5.27
CA SER A 2 -0.97 8.66 5.70
C SER A 2 -1.64 7.37 5.20
N GLU A 3 -0.85 6.31 5.12
CA GLU A 3 -1.31 4.95 4.79
C GLU A 3 -2.15 4.32 5.91
N ILE A 4 -3.27 3.71 5.53
CA ILE A 4 -3.95 2.68 6.33
C ILE A 4 -3.66 1.31 5.73
N ASN A 5 -2.97 0.44 6.49
CA ASN A 5 -2.50 -0.84 5.98
C ASN A 5 -3.58 -1.91 6.07
N HIS A 6 -3.84 -2.56 4.94
CA HIS A 6 -4.62 -3.78 4.79
C HIS A 6 -3.67 -4.98 4.72
N GLY A 7 -3.95 -6.00 5.52
CA GLY A 7 -3.19 -7.24 5.58
C GLY A 7 -3.53 -8.19 4.44
N SER A 8 -3.27 -9.48 4.68
CA SER A 8 -3.70 -10.54 3.78
C SER A 8 -5.16 -10.93 3.97
N ASN A 9 -5.80 -10.48 5.06
CA ASN A 9 -7.15 -10.87 5.45
C ASN A 9 -7.31 -12.40 5.47
N MET A 10 -6.25 -13.13 5.82
CA MET A 10 -6.18 -14.59 5.85
C MET A 10 -6.36 -15.28 4.49
N HIS A 11 -6.13 -14.56 3.39
CA HIS A 11 -6.12 -15.17 2.06
C HIS A 11 -4.74 -15.75 1.72
N GLU A 12 -4.65 -17.06 1.65
CA GLU A 12 -3.44 -17.73 1.17
C GLU A 12 -3.28 -17.54 -0.35
N HIS A 13 -4.33 -17.85 -1.10
CA HIS A 13 -4.29 -17.94 -2.55
C HIS A 13 -4.62 -16.60 -3.21
N TYR A 14 -3.99 -16.35 -4.36
CA TYR A 14 -4.39 -15.24 -5.22
C TYR A 14 -5.80 -15.47 -5.77
N LYS A 15 -6.62 -14.42 -5.73
CA LYS A 15 -7.94 -14.36 -6.33
C LYS A 15 -7.98 -13.15 -7.25
N ARG A 16 -8.50 -13.32 -8.47
CA ARG A 16 -8.81 -12.20 -9.37
C ARG A 16 -9.98 -11.41 -8.82
N GLY A 17 -9.93 -10.10 -8.93
CA GLY A 17 -11.00 -9.21 -8.47
C GLY A 17 -10.46 -7.94 -7.82
N TRP A 18 -11.38 -7.18 -7.26
CA TRP A 18 -11.07 -5.91 -6.60
C TRP A 18 -10.38 -6.15 -5.27
N VAL A 19 -9.21 -5.55 -5.08
CA VAL A 19 -8.47 -5.65 -3.81
C VAL A 19 -9.27 -5.08 -2.65
N THR A 20 -10.14 -4.11 -2.91
CA THR A 20 -11.01 -3.46 -1.93
C THR A 20 -12.08 -4.43 -1.39
N GLU A 21 -12.55 -5.36 -2.22
CA GLU A 21 -13.54 -6.38 -1.84
C GLU A 21 -12.87 -7.60 -1.21
N ILE A 22 -11.71 -8.00 -1.73
CA ILE A 22 -11.00 -9.20 -1.27
C ILE A 22 -10.30 -8.94 0.08
N PHE A 23 -9.81 -7.71 0.33
CA PHE A 23 -9.02 -7.37 1.52
C PHE A 23 -9.68 -6.25 2.34
N PRO A 24 -10.92 -6.46 2.84
CA PRO A 24 -11.72 -5.37 3.40
C PRO A 24 -11.12 -4.83 4.71
N LYS A 25 -10.69 -5.72 5.62
CA LYS A 25 -10.18 -5.33 6.94
C LYS A 25 -8.77 -4.75 6.87
N HIS A 26 -8.49 -3.84 7.78
CA HIS A 26 -7.23 -3.11 7.89
C HIS A 26 -6.76 -2.99 9.35
N GLN A 27 -5.62 -2.35 9.58
CA GLN A 27 -5.13 -1.97 10.91
C GLN A 27 -6.13 -1.08 11.66
N SER A 28 -6.03 -1.00 12.99
CA SER A 28 -6.69 0.09 13.73
C SER A 28 -6.25 1.49 13.22
N ASP A 29 -7.23 2.38 13.10
CA ASP A 29 -7.09 3.82 12.83
C ASP A 29 -6.76 4.64 14.10
N LYS A 30 -6.86 4.01 15.28
CA LYS A 30 -6.51 4.55 16.60
C LYS A 30 -5.40 3.72 17.26
N PRO A 31 -4.24 3.50 16.60
CA PRO A 31 -3.16 2.71 17.19
C PRO A 31 -2.57 3.41 18.41
N GLY A 32 -2.01 2.63 19.35
CA GLY A 32 -1.19 3.20 20.43
C GLY A 32 0.04 3.96 19.90
N GLN A 33 0.54 4.92 20.66
CA GLN A 33 1.59 5.86 20.24
C GLN A 33 2.84 5.19 19.65
N ARG A 34 3.33 4.09 20.24
CA ARG A 34 4.53 3.37 19.74
C ARG A 34 4.33 2.72 18.37
N LYS A 35 3.07 2.54 17.95
CA LYS A 35 2.68 1.91 16.69
C LYS A 35 1.93 2.90 15.78
N SER A 36 2.00 4.21 16.04
CA SER A 36 1.22 5.21 15.30
C SER A 36 1.86 5.68 13.99
N ARG A 37 3.18 5.50 13.83
CA ARG A 37 3.89 6.04 12.66
C ARG A 37 3.51 5.31 11.36
N ARG A 38 3.10 6.05 10.33
CA ARG A 38 2.72 5.50 9.01
C ARG A 38 3.38 6.26 7.88
N GLY A 39 3.67 5.54 6.80
CA GLY A 39 4.17 6.14 5.57
C GLY A 39 3.19 7.19 5.04
N VAL A 40 3.70 8.28 4.50
CA VAL A 40 2.89 9.29 3.83
C VAL A 40 2.96 9.17 2.31
N LYS A 41 1.90 9.65 1.66
CA LYS A 41 1.89 10.12 0.28
C LYS A 41 1.33 11.54 0.26
N SER A 42 1.75 12.30 -0.74
CA SER A 42 1.35 13.70 -0.89
C SER A 42 0.60 13.90 -2.19
N ILE A 43 -0.53 14.60 -2.10
CA ILE A 43 -1.08 15.35 -3.23
C ILE A 43 -0.43 16.72 -3.14
N VAL A 44 0.30 17.11 -4.18
CA VAL A 44 1.11 18.34 -4.18
C VAL A 44 0.70 19.23 -5.34
N ARG A 45 0.63 20.54 -5.08
CA ARG A 45 0.56 21.54 -6.13
C ARG A 45 1.97 21.76 -6.68
N LEU A 46 2.18 21.40 -7.94
CA LEU A 46 3.47 21.63 -8.61
C LEU A 46 3.71 23.13 -8.80
N GLY A 47 4.97 23.55 -8.73
CA GLY A 47 5.39 24.94 -8.88
C GLY A 47 6.85 25.14 -8.49
N SER A 48 7.30 26.40 -8.45
CA SER A 48 8.70 26.78 -8.21
C SER A 48 9.26 26.39 -6.84
N LYS A 49 8.40 25.99 -5.89
CA LYS A 49 8.80 25.54 -4.55
C LYS A 49 9.14 24.05 -4.49
N VAL A 50 8.69 23.26 -5.47
CA VAL A 50 8.95 21.82 -5.51
C VAL A 50 10.26 21.59 -6.26
N GLU A 51 11.25 21.02 -5.58
CA GLU A 51 12.52 20.67 -6.18
C GLU A 51 12.40 19.34 -6.93
N ASN A 52 11.95 18.29 -6.24
CA ASN A 52 11.79 16.95 -6.80
C ASN A 52 10.50 16.29 -6.32
N ILE A 53 9.88 15.50 -7.20
CA ILE A 53 8.80 14.59 -6.82
C ILE A 53 9.40 13.26 -6.37
N ARG A 54 9.14 12.85 -5.12
CA ARG A 54 9.54 11.55 -4.58
C ARG A 54 8.33 10.69 -4.21
N ASN A 55 8.63 9.43 -3.91
CA ASN A 55 7.64 8.43 -3.58
C ASN A 55 6.75 8.78 -2.38
N HIS A 56 7.28 9.43 -1.34
CA HIS A 56 6.54 9.70 -0.11
C HIS A 56 6.09 11.15 0.03
N ARG A 57 7.00 12.07 -0.28
CA ARG A 57 6.82 13.51 -0.15
C ARG A 57 7.69 14.21 -1.19
N PRO A 58 7.32 15.39 -1.71
CA PRO A 58 8.24 16.19 -2.51
C PRO A 58 9.44 16.67 -1.67
N ASP A 59 10.57 16.88 -2.35
CA ASP A 59 11.65 17.73 -1.87
C ASP A 59 11.23 19.19 -2.13
N ILE A 60 11.46 20.08 -1.16
CA ILE A 60 10.97 21.46 -1.17
C ILE A 60 12.13 22.42 -0.98
N PHE A 61 12.21 23.45 -1.82
CA PHE A 61 13.15 24.54 -1.64
C PHE A 61 12.75 25.42 -0.45
N ILE A 62 13.65 25.58 0.52
CA ILE A 62 13.41 26.35 1.74
C ILE A 62 13.45 27.86 1.47
N ASP A 63 14.20 28.30 0.47
CA ASP A 63 14.38 29.72 0.09
C ASP A 63 13.25 30.28 -0.81
N LYS A 64 12.33 29.43 -1.31
CA LYS A 64 11.24 29.83 -2.21
C LYS A 64 9.94 30.22 -1.48
N GLY A 65 10.02 30.49 -0.18
CA GLY A 65 8.91 30.92 0.67
C GLY A 65 8.15 29.77 1.35
N PRO A 66 7.16 30.08 2.21
CA PRO A 66 6.55 29.09 3.10
C PRO A 66 5.76 28.02 2.34
N VAL A 67 5.74 26.81 2.89
CA VAL A 67 4.92 25.68 2.43
C VAL A 67 4.08 25.15 3.57
N THR A 68 2.80 24.90 3.31
CA THR A 68 1.88 24.31 4.27
C THR A 68 1.75 22.81 4.04
N TRP A 69 2.01 22.03 5.07
CA TRP A 69 1.75 20.59 5.10
C TRP A 69 0.45 20.33 5.83
N LEU A 70 -0.44 19.57 5.20
CA LEU A 70 -1.70 19.13 5.81
C LEU A 70 -1.74 17.61 5.88
N ASP A 71 -2.26 17.08 6.98
CA ASP A 71 -2.57 15.66 7.11
C ASP A 71 -3.85 15.28 6.33
N GLY A 72 -4.27 14.01 6.41
CA GLY A 72 -5.48 13.57 5.70
C GLY A 72 -6.79 14.05 6.34
N SER A 73 -6.75 14.75 7.46
CA SER A 73 -7.89 15.46 8.07
C SER A 73 -7.81 16.97 7.81
N GLY A 74 -6.85 17.44 7.01
CA GLY A 74 -6.68 18.87 6.71
C GLY A 74 -6.03 19.68 7.83
N ARG A 75 -5.44 19.02 8.84
CA ARG A 75 -4.79 19.71 9.96
C ARG A 75 -3.34 20.03 9.62
N PRO A 76 -2.80 21.18 10.08
CA PRO A 76 -1.38 21.50 9.92
C PRO A 76 -0.47 20.41 10.48
N LEU A 77 0.63 20.15 9.78
CA LEU A 77 1.55 19.06 10.08
C LEU A 77 3.02 19.53 10.03
N ASP A 78 3.58 19.83 11.19
CA ASP A 78 4.93 20.41 11.25
C ASP A 78 6.04 19.35 11.17
N SER A 79 5.73 18.08 11.48
CA SER A 79 6.73 17.00 11.47
C SER A 79 7.44 16.80 10.12
N LEU A 80 6.76 17.09 9.00
CA LEU A 80 7.35 17.06 7.67
C LEU A 80 8.06 18.37 7.30
N LEU A 81 7.74 19.47 7.98
CA LEU A 81 8.44 20.73 7.80
C LEU A 81 9.84 20.68 8.41
N TYR A 82 9.97 20.09 9.61
CA TYR A 82 11.24 20.08 10.36
C TYR A 82 12.24 18.99 9.95
N ASP A 83 11.76 17.89 9.37
CA ASP A 83 12.60 16.78 8.92
C ASP A 83 12.32 16.46 7.45
N ALA A 84 13.25 16.85 6.56
CA ALA A 84 13.17 16.57 5.14
C ALA A 84 13.26 15.07 4.81
N ALA A 85 13.89 14.26 5.68
CA ALA A 85 14.01 12.81 5.51
C ALA A 85 12.80 12.04 6.06
N ALA A 86 11.87 12.70 6.76
CA ALA A 86 10.69 12.06 7.31
C ALA A 86 9.76 11.56 6.21
N ASN A 87 9.61 10.23 6.14
CA ASN A 87 8.70 9.55 5.21
C ASN A 87 7.38 9.10 5.86
N GLY A 88 7.12 9.52 7.10
CA GLY A 88 5.94 9.08 7.83
C GLY A 88 5.64 9.89 9.08
N ILE A 89 4.35 9.91 9.44
CA ILE A 89 3.75 10.76 10.48
C ILE A 89 2.99 9.91 11.49
N ASP A 90 2.61 10.52 12.62
CA ASP A 90 1.62 9.93 13.52
C ASP A 90 0.25 9.94 12.82
N CYS A 91 -0.33 8.75 12.60
CA CYS A 91 -1.57 8.63 11.83
C CYS A 91 -2.86 8.81 12.64
N ARG A 92 -2.78 9.03 13.96
CA ARG A 92 -3.97 9.10 14.83
C ARG A 92 -4.83 10.31 14.47
N GLY A 93 -6.09 10.04 14.09
CA GLY A 93 -7.07 11.06 13.72
C GLY A 93 -6.74 11.83 12.46
N THR A 94 -6.05 11.22 11.49
CA THR A 94 -5.57 11.86 10.25
C THR A 94 -6.36 11.46 8.99
N TYR A 95 -7.55 10.87 9.13
CA TYR A 95 -8.25 10.17 8.04
C TYR A 95 -9.62 10.78 7.68
N ASP A 96 -9.98 11.96 8.18
CA ASP A 96 -11.35 12.47 8.09
C ASP A 96 -11.73 12.95 6.68
N LEU A 97 -10.78 13.55 5.94
CA LEU A 97 -11.01 14.03 4.56
C LEU A 97 -10.51 13.02 3.53
N VAL A 98 -9.35 12.43 3.77
CA VAL A 98 -8.71 11.53 2.82
C VAL A 98 -7.80 10.50 3.52
N ALA A 99 -7.99 9.23 3.18
CA ALA A 99 -7.14 8.12 3.61
C ALA A 99 -6.52 7.42 2.40
N LEU A 100 -5.31 6.87 2.58
CA LEU A 100 -4.67 6.04 1.56
C LEU A 100 -4.76 4.56 1.97
N ASN A 101 -5.71 3.83 1.39
CA ASN A 101 -5.79 2.38 1.56
C ASN A 101 -4.59 1.71 0.90
N HIS A 102 -3.73 1.10 1.73
CA HIS A 102 -2.48 0.49 1.30
C HIS A 102 -2.57 -1.03 1.45
N TYR A 103 -2.39 -1.75 0.34
CA TYR A 103 -2.46 -3.23 0.26
C TYR A 103 -1.08 -3.84 0.00
N PRO A 104 -0.13 -3.75 0.96
CA PRO A 104 1.27 -4.15 0.75
C PRO A 104 1.46 -5.66 0.60
N LEU A 105 0.60 -6.47 1.23
CA LEU A 105 0.72 -7.94 1.22
C LEU A 105 -0.19 -8.58 0.16
N ARG A 106 -1.48 -8.21 0.15
CA ARG A 106 -2.54 -8.96 -0.55
C ARG A 106 -2.51 -10.42 -0.07
N SER A 107 -2.83 -11.40 -0.92
CA SER A 107 -2.71 -12.81 -0.53
C SER A 107 -1.28 -13.24 -0.25
N LEU A 108 -1.09 -14.34 0.50
CA LEU A 108 0.24 -14.93 0.74
C LEU A 108 0.98 -15.20 -0.57
N GLY A 109 0.30 -15.79 -1.57
CA GLY A 109 0.89 -16.00 -2.88
C GLY A 109 1.36 -14.69 -3.54
N SER A 110 0.56 -13.62 -3.45
CA SER A 110 0.93 -12.31 -3.98
C SER A 110 2.10 -11.66 -3.22
N TYR A 111 2.21 -11.91 -1.93
CA TYR A 111 3.35 -11.49 -1.12
C TYR A 111 4.64 -12.20 -1.56
N LEU A 112 4.59 -13.49 -1.91
CA LEU A 112 5.76 -14.20 -2.47
C LEU A 112 6.22 -13.57 -3.79
N VAL A 113 5.29 -13.17 -4.67
CA VAL A 113 5.66 -12.42 -5.90
C VAL A 113 6.33 -11.10 -5.57
N LYS A 114 5.86 -10.39 -4.54
CA LYS A 114 6.51 -9.17 -4.05
C LYS A 114 7.93 -9.46 -3.56
N MET A 115 8.12 -10.53 -2.80
CA MET A 115 9.44 -10.97 -2.35
C MET A 115 10.38 -11.22 -3.53
N PHE A 116 9.88 -11.91 -4.56
CA PHE A 116 10.64 -12.20 -5.78
C PHE A 116 11.04 -10.94 -6.54
N ARG A 117 10.14 -9.94 -6.64
CA ARG A 117 10.42 -8.69 -7.33
C ARG A 117 11.53 -7.86 -6.63
N GLY A 118 11.77 -8.10 -5.34
CA GLY A 118 12.74 -7.36 -4.55
C GLY A 118 12.30 -5.92 -4.22
N ASP A 119 13.24 -5.17 -3.66
CA ASP A 119 13.08 -3.74 -3.38
C ASP A 119 13.29 -2.92 -4.67
N VAL A 120 12.53 -1.82 -4.81
CA VAL A 120 12.62 -0.94 -5.99
C VAL A 120 13.94 -0.14 -5.99
N VAL A 121 14.58 0.00 -4.82
CA VAL A 121 15.81 0.79 -4.63
C VAL A 121 17.04 -0.10 -4.52
N VAL A 122 16.89 -1.35 -4.03
CA VAL A 122 18.00 -2.28 -3.83
C VAL A 122 17.68 -3.61 -4.48
N ASN A 123 18.34 -3.90 -5.60
CA ASN A 123 18.26 -5.18 -6.28
C ASN A 123 18.60 -6.32 -5.30
N ASP A 124 17.90 -7.45 -5.42
CA ASP A 124 18.10 -8.69 -4.65
C ASP A 124 17.85 -8.63 -3.13
N LYS A 125 17.41 -7.48 -2.59
CA LYS A 125 16.98 -7.41 -1.19
C LYS A 125 15.60 -8.04 -1.02
N GLN A 126 15.59 -9.30 -0.56
CA GLN A 126 14.34 -9.96 -0.20
C GLN A 126 13.64 -9.26 0.97
N VAL A 127 12.31 -9.25 0.92
CA VAL A 127 11.48 -8.64 1.96
C VAL A 127 11.63 -9.42 3.28
N SER A 128 11.87 -8.71 4.39
CA SER A 128 12.15 -9.32 5.69
C SER A 128 10.91 -9.97 6.34
N GLN A 129 11.12 -10.92 7.25
CA GLN A 129 10.05 -11.50 8.08
C GLN A 129 9.33 -10.42 8.91
N ARG A 130 10.09 -9.43 9.41
CA ARG A 130 9.55 -8.26 10.11
C ARG A 130 8.54 -7.47 9.26
N TYR A 131 8.74 -7.41 7.95
CA TYR A 131 7.81 -6.74 7.05
C TYR A 131 6.42 -7.37 7.10
N TRP A 132 6.33 -8.71 6.99
CA TRP A 132 5.06 -9.42 7.09
C TRP A 132 4.37 -9.12 8.44
N ARG A 133 5.06 -9.29 9.56
CA ARG A 133 4.51 -9.00 10.91
C ARG A 133 4.02 -7.56 11.07
N THR A 134 4.70 -6.62 10.42
CA THR A 134 4.36 -5.19 10.51
C THR A 134 3.17 -4.83 9.61
N ARG A 135 3.07 -5.45 8.43
CA ARG A 135 2.08 -5.09 7.41
C ARG A 135 0.84 -5.99 7.39
N ASN A 136 0.88 -7.18 8.00
CA ASN A 136 -0.31 -8.03 8.13
C ASN A 136 -1.22 -7.46 9.22
N LYS A 137 -2.25 -6.72 8.80
CA LYS A 137 -3.16 -5.99 9.67
C LYS A 137 -4.59 -6.09 9.16
N HIS A 138 -5.48 -6.63 9.99
CA HIS A 138 -6.89 -6.84 9.65
C HIS A 138 -7.77 -6.77 10.91
N ASP A 139 -7.37 -5.87 11.83
CA ASP A 139 -7.97 -5.67 13.14
C ASP A 139 -9.36 -5.00 13.06
N THR A 140 -9.59 -4.15 12.04
CA THR A 140 -10.80 -3.32 11.93
C THR A 140 -11.33 -3.23 10.49
N PHE A 141 -12.54 -2.67 10.35
CA PHE A 141 -13.20 -2.36 9.08
C PHE A 141 -13.94 -1.03 9.24
N THR A 142 -13.19 0.06 9.41
CA THR A 142 -13.74 1.40 9.70
C THR A 142 -13.53 2.40 8.58
N VAL A 143 -12.58 2.13 7.67
CA VAL A 143 -12.29 2.96 6.51
C VAL A 143 -12.71 2.20 5.26
N THR A 144 -13.72 2.71 4.59
CA THR A 144 -14.26 2.15 3.35
C THR A 144 -14.38 3.24 2.28
N PHE A 145 -14.43 2.81 1.02
CA PHE A 145 -14.77 3.70 -0.08
C PHE A 145 -16.25 4.05 -0.03
N GLN A 146 -16.57 5.28 -0.40
CA GLN A 146 -17.96 5.72 -0.56
C GLN A 146 -18.58 5.04 -1.80
N GLU A 147 -19.88 4.79 -1.77
CA GLU A 147 -20.60 4.11 -2.87
C GLU A 147 -20.40 4.81 -4.22
N ASN A 148 -20.42 6.14 -4.23
CA ASN A 148 -20.17 6.94 -5.43
C ASN A 148 -18.74 6.78 -5.97
N GLN A 149 -17.73 6.54 -5.13
CA GLN A 149 -16.35 6.28 -5.53
C GLN A 149 -16.24 4.89 -6.16
N ILE A 150 -16.91 3.89 -5.57
CA ILE A 150 -16.98 2.53 -6.10
C ILE A 150 -17.67 2.53 -7.47
N ALA A 151 -18.84 3.16 -7.58
CA ALA A 151 -19.58 3.27 -8.84
C ALA A 151 -18.75 3.94 -9.95
N LYS A 152 -18.04 5.03 -9.62
CA LYS A 152 -17.11 5.68 -10.56
C LYS A 152 -16.00 4.73 -10.98
N ALA A 153 -15.35 4.03 -10.04
CA ALA A 153 -14.28 3.09 -10.34
C ALA A 153 -14.75 1.95 -11.26
N LEU A 154 -15.92 1.38 -11.00
CA LEU A 154 -16.55 0.36 -11.85
C LEU A 154 -16.82 0.92 -13.26
N SER A 155 -17.36 2.14 -13.38
CA SER A 155 -17.62 2.74 -14.70
C SER A 155 -16.35 2.91 -15.55
N TYR A 156 -15.20 3.22 -14.92
CA TYR A 156 -13.92 3.30 -15.61
C TYR A 156 -13.36 1.91 -15.92
N TYR A 157 -13.53 0.95 -15.01
CA TYR A 157 -13.15 -0.44 -15.25
C TYR A 157 -13.86 -1.00 -16.47
N GLU A 158 -15.19 -0.85 -16.57
CA GLU A 158 -15.99 -1.30 -17.71
C GLU A 158 -15.48 -0.71 -19.03
N LYS A 159 -15.18 0.59 -19.04
CA LYS A 159 -14.57 1.24 -20.22
C LYS A 159 -13.24 0.60 -20.60
N LEU A 160 -12.36 0.36 -19.61
CA LEU A 160 -11.04 -0.23 -19.87
C LEU A 160 -11.13 -1.68 -20.34
N ILE A 161 -12.04 -2.49 -19.80
CA ILE A 161 -12.19 -3.90 -20.20
C ILE A 161 -12.98 -4.07 -21.51
N SER A 162 -13.72 -3.06 -21.96
CA SER A 162 -14.38 -3.07 -23.26
C SER A 162 -13.39 -2.99 -24.44
N ASP A 163 -12.19 -2.45 -24.21
CA ASP A 163 -11.11 -2.49 -25.19
C ASP A 163 -10.49 -3.90 -25.24
N ALA A 164 -10.56 -4.54 -26.41
CA ALA A 164 -10.11 -5.92 -26.59
C ALA A 164 -8.61 -6.11 -26.29
N LYS A 165 -7.76 -5.12 -26.59
CA LYS A 165 -6.32 -5.18 -26.34
C LYS A 165 -6.03 -5.04 -24.84
N LEU A 166 -6.68 -4.10 -24.16
CA LEU A 166 -6.55 -3.93 -22.71
C LEU A 166 -7.08 -5.15 -21.96
N LEU A 167 -8.21 -5.73 -22.39
CA LEU A 167 -8.74 -6.97 -21.82
C LEU A 167 -7.76 -8.13 -21.97
N ALA A 168 -7.17 -8.31 -23.16
CA ALA A 168 -6.18 -9.35 -23.40
C ALA A 168 -4.93 -9.17 -22.52
N LEU A 169 -4.42 -7.93 -22.40
CA LEU A 169 -3.28 -7.61 -21.53
C LEU A 169 -3.60 -7.82 -20.04
N HIS A 170 -4.80 -7.46 -19.60
CA HIS A 170 -5.28 -7.70 -18.24
C HIS A 170 -5.31 -9.21 -17.94
N LYS A 171 -5.98 -10.02 -18.79
CA LYS A 171 -6.05 -11.48 -18.63
C LYS A 171 -4.66 -12.11 -18.61
N LYS A 172 -3.78 -11.71 -19.54
CA LYS A 172 -2.39 -12.19 -19.60
C LYS A 172 -1.62 -11.82 -18.33
N SER A 173 -1.81 -10.62 -17.79
CA SER A 173 -1.16 -10.20 -16.54
C SER A 173 -1.61 -11.04 -15.34
N CYS A 174 -2.90 -11.36 -15.23
CA CYS A 174 -3.41 -12.26 -14.19
C CYS A 174 -2.82 -13.68 -14.30
N VAL A 175 -2.79 -14.26 -15.51
CA VAL A 175 -2.19 -15.58 -15.76
C VAL A 175 -0.71 -15.57 -15.40
N ASN A 176 0.04 -14.56 -15.84
CA ASN A 176 1.46 -14.43 -15.51
C ASN A 176 1.71 -14.36 -13.99
N HIS A 177 0.83 -13.68 -13.24
CA HIS A 177 0.92 -13.60 -11.78
C HIS A 177 0.65 -14.96 -11.12
N GLU A 178 -0.38 -15.67 -11.57
CA GLU A 178 -0.70 -17.04 -11.11
C GLU A 178 0.47 -18.00 -11.40
N ASP A 179 1.02 -17.98 -12.60
CA ASP A 179 2.13 -18.84 -13.00
C ASP A 179 3.43 -18.48 -12.28
N ARG A 180 3.66 -17.19 -11.99
CA ARG A 180 4.77 -16.78 -11.12
C ARG A 180 4.62 -17.41 -9.74
N ILE A 181 3.45 -17.36 -9.12
CA ILE A 181 3.20 -17.97 -7.80
C ILE A 181 3.52 -19.48 -7.86
N LYS A 182 3.00 -20.20 -8.86
CA LYS A 182 3.28 -21.63 -9.04
C LYS A 182 4.79 -21.94 -9.15
N LYS A 183 5.55 -21.09 -9.85
CA LYS A 183 7.01 -21.23 -9.97
C LYS A 183 7.71 -20.97 -8.64
N LEU A 184 7.33 -19.92 -7.92
CA LEU A 184 7.94 -19.58 -6.63
C LEU A 184 7.72 -20.67 -5.58
N LEU A 185 6.55 -21.32 -5.58
CA LEU A 185 6.26 -22.44 -4.68
C LEU A 185 7.07 -23.71 -4.94
N LYS A 186 7.98 -23.71 -5.93
CA LYS A 186 8.95 -24.78 -6.18
C LYS A 186 10.37 -24.40 -5.76
N ILE A 187 10.58 -23.18 -5.26
CA ILE A 187 11.89 -22.65 -4.87
C ILE A 187 12.02 -22.77 -3.35
N PRO A 188 13.09 -23.41 -2.81
CA PRO A 188 13.25 -23.65 -1.37
C PRO A 188 13.03 -22.41 -0.48
N ASP A 189 13.67 -21.28 -0.80
CA ASP A 189 13.55 -20.03 -0.02
C ASP A 189 12.10 -19.56 0.17
N PHE A 190 11.27 -19.72 -0.87
CA PHE A 190 9.88 -19.28 -0.86
C PHE A 190 8.98 -20.29 -0.12
N ILE A 191 9.30 -21.58 -0.19
CA ILE A 191 8.65 -22.63 0.60
C ILE A 191 8.94 -22.39 2.08
N THR A 192 10.21 -22.24 2.46
CA THR A 192 10.64 -21.93 3.83
C THR A 192 9.96 -20.66 4.34
N ARG A 193 9.84 -19.62 3.51
CA ARG A 193 9.12 -18.41 3.91
C ARG A 193 7.63 -18.66 4.14
N LYS A 194 6.98 -19.42 3.26
CA LYS A 194 5.56 -19.76 3.37
C LYS A 194 5.31 -20.55 4.67
N GLU A 195 6.11 -21.56 4.94
CA GLU A 195 6.03 -22.39 6.15
C GLU A 195 6.24 -21.56 7.42
N TRP A 196 7.27 -20.70 7.43
CA TRP A 196 7.50 -19.79 8.55
C TRP A 196 6.30 -18.85 8.76
N ILE A 197 5.69 -18.32 7.70
CA ILE A 197 4.49 -17.47 7.84
C ILE A 197 3.36 -18.27 8.52
N PHE A 198 3.11 -19.50 8.10
CA PHE A 198 2.08 -20.36 8.72
C PHE A 198 2.36 -20.63 10.20
N ALA A 199 3.59 -21.03 10.53
CA ALA A 199 3.96 -21.35 11.90
C ALA A 199 3.94 -20.12 12.83
N GLU A 200 4.40 -18.97 12.35
CA GLU A 200 4.82 -17.87 13.23
C GLU A 200 3.99 -16.59 13.10
N ALA A 201 3.26 -16.41 12.00
CA ALA A 201 2.71 -15.12 11.63
C ALA A 201 1.40 -15.16 10.82
N TRP A 202 0.72 -16.31 10.73
CA TRP A 202 -0.55 -16.47 10.01
C TRP A 202 -1.75 -16.06 10.86
N LYS A 203 -1.73 -14.80 11.31
CA LYS A 203 -2.77 -14.23 12.15
C LYS A 203 -2.96 -12.76 11.87
#